data_AF-M5BYK9-F1
#
_entry.id   AF-M5BYK9-F1
#
_cell.length_a   1.000
_cell.length_b   1.000
_cell.length_c   1.000
_cell.angle_alpha   90.00
_cell.angle_beta   90.00
_cell.angle_gamma   90.00
#
_symmetry.space_group_name_H-M   'P 1'
#
loop_
_entity.id
_entity.type
_entity.pdbx_description
1 polymer ?
#
loop_
_entity_poly.entity_id
_entity_poly.type
_entity_poly.pdbx_seq_one_letter_code
_entity_poly.pdbx_strand_id
1 'polypeptide(L)'
;MATHTDIRPFKIAVPDSQLQEIRAKLDLTRLPDELELPIGQEWEWGIPLAVLKPTIEYWRTKYDWRKVEEHINQTLPQFTTYVDSANHGQQEVHFVHKKSNNPNATPLIFVHGWPGNFLEVNTPP
;
A
#
# COMPACT_ATOMS: atom_id res chain seq x y z
N MET A 1 10.34 20.87 -23.88
CA MET A 1 10.33 19.72 -22.95
C MET A 1 10.29 20.29 -21.55
N ALA A 2 9.27 19.96 -20.75
CA ALA A 2 9.20 20.45 -19.38
C ALA A 2 10.44 19.94 -18.62
N THR A 3 11.22 20.84 -18.04
CA THR A 3 12.31 20.48 -17.16
C THR A 3 11.69 20.00 -15.85
N HIS A 4 11.70 18.69 -15.59
CA HIS A 4 11.23 18.07 -14.34
C HIS A 4 12.20 18.37 -13.18
N THR A 5 12.42 19.65 -12.87
CA THR A 5 13.35 20.11 -11.85
C THR A 5 12.77 20.10 -10.43
N ASP A 6 11.48 19.79 -10.27
CA ASP A 6 10.80 19.74 -8.96
C ASP A 6 10.50 18.29 -8.54
N ILE A 7 11.55 17.46 -8.47
CA ILE A 7 11.47 16.15 -7.81
C ILE A 7 11.80 16.34 -6.33
N ARG A 8 10.83 16.03 -5.47
CA ARG A 8 10.94 16.22 -4.02
C ARG A 8 11.07 14.87 -3.30
N PRO A 9 12.00 14.72 -2.34
CA PRO A 9 12.03 13.54 -1.47
C PRO A 9 10.70 13.39 -0.72
N PHE A 10 10.26 12.15 -0.55
CA PHE A 10 9.03 11.81 0.15
C PHE A 10 9.31 10.79 1.25
N LYS A 11 8.61 10.93 2.37
CA LYS A 11 8.52 9.92 3.42
C LYS A 11 7.07 9.78 3.84
N ILE A 12 6.63 8.53 4.03
CA ILE A 12 5.32 8.23 4.59
C ILE A 12 5.33 8.67 6.06
N ALA A 13 4.34 9.45 6.46
CA ALA A 13 4.16 9.89 7.83
C ALA A 13 2.65 9.96 8.14
N VAL A 14 2.06 8.80 8.44
CA VAL A 14 0.64 8.70 8.77
C VAL A 14 0.41 9.25 10.19
N PRO A 15 -0.53 10.20 10.40
CA PRO A 15 -0.83 10.72 11.73
C PRO A 15 -1.34 9.63 12.68
N ASP A 16 -0.96 9.70 13.96
CA ASP A 16 -1.46 8.77 14.99
C ASP A 16 -2.99 8.76 15.09
N SER A 17 -3.65 9.89 14.82
CA SER A 17 -5.11 9.99 14.81
C SER A 17 -5.75 9.06 13.78
N GLN A 18 -5.16 8.87 12.60
CA GLN A 18 -5.67 7.94 11.60
C GLN A 18 -5.49 6.49 12.04
N LEU A 19 -4.37 6.17 12.70
CA LEU A 19 -4.14 4.82 13.26
C LEU A 19 -5.13 4.49 14.39
N GLN A 20 -5.42 5.48 15.24
CA GLN A 20 -6.44 5.36 16.28
C GLN A 20 -7.83 5.18 15.68
N GLU A 21 -8.17 5.93 14.63
CA GLU A 21 -9.44 5.79 13.93
C GLU A 21 -9.61 4.39 13.32
N ILE A 22 -8.56 3.83 12.70
CA ILE A 22 -8.58 2.46 12.16
C ILE A 22 -8.80 1.44 13.28
N ARG A 23 -8.10 1.58 14.42
CA ARG A 23 -8.30 0.69 15.58
C ARG A 23 -9.73 0.75 16.10
N ALA A 24 -10.30 1.94 16.24
CA ALA A 24 -11.68 2.12 16.65
C ALA A 24 -12.68 1.46 15.66
N LYS A 25 -12.44 1.59 14.35
CA LYS A 25 -13.26 0.92 13.33
C LYS A 25 -13.19 -0.60 13.44
N LEU A 26 -12.00 -1.17 13.68
CA LEU A 26 -11.84 -2.60 13.90
C LEU A 26 -12.55 -3.08 15.17
N ASP A 27 -12.49 -2.30 16.25
CA ASP A 27 -13.16 -2.62 17.52
C ASP A 27 -14.69 -2.58 17.41
N LEU A 28 -15.22 -1.65 16.61
CA LEU A 28 -16.66 -1.47 16.38
C LEU A 28 -17.19 -2.31 15.21
N THR A 29 -16.36 -3.14 14.58
CA THR A 29 -16.76 -3.94 13.42
C THR A 29 -17.85 -4.94 13.83
N ARG A 30 -18.99 -4.87 13.15
CA ARG A 30 -20.07 -5.86 13.23
C ARG A 30 -19.96 -6.78 12.01
N LEU A 31 -19.75 -8.07 12.26
CA LEU A 31 -19.68 -9.08 11.22
C LEU A 31 -21.09 -9.56 10.85
N PRO A 32 -21.34 -9.92 9.58
CA PRO A 32 -22.58 -10.57 9.19
C PRO A 32 -22.67 -11.97 9.81
N ASP A 33 -23.86 -12.54 9.81
CA ASP A 33 -24.03 -13.98 10.00
C ASP A 33 -23.51 -14.71 8.74
N GLU A 34 -23.03 -15.94 8.92
CA GLU A 34 -22.52 -16.78 7.83
C GLU A 34 -23.35 -18.04 7.69
N LEU A 35 -23.68 -18.39 6.45
CA LEU A 35 -24.37 -19.62 6.12
C LEU A 35 -23.34 -20.74 5.98
N GLU A 36 -23.67 -21.93 6.50
CA GLU A 36 -22.85 -23.12 6.29
C GLU A 36 -22.95 -23.54 4.81
N LEU A 37 -21.84 -23.39 4.09
CA LEU A 37 -21.68 -23.89 2.73
C LEU A 37 -21.13 -25.33 2.76
N PRO A 38 -21.39 -26.16 1.74
CA PRO A 38 -20.80 -27.48 1.63
C PRO A 38 -19.27 -27.43 1.68
N ILE A 39 -18.66 -28.50 2.20
CA ILE A 39 -17.20 -28.64 2.27
C ILE A 39 -16.60 -28.46 0.87
N GLY A 40 -15.62 -27.56 0.75
CA GLY A 40 -14.96 -27.20 -0.51
C GLY A 40 -15.60 -26.05 -1.28
N GLN A 41 -16.69 -25.47 -0.77
CA GLN A 41 -17.40 -24.33 -1.37
C GLN A 41 -17.36 -23.07 -0.49
N GLU A 42 -16.55 -23.04 0.55
CA GLU A 42 -16.55 -21.98 1.57
C GLU A 42 -16.27 -20.59 0.97
N TRP A 43 -15.56 -20.53 -0.16
CA TRP A 43 -15.19 -19.29 -0.84
C TRP A 43 -16.13 -18.88 -1.98
N GLU A 44 -17.14 -19.68 -2.33
CA GLU A 44 -18.00 -19.41 -3.49
C GLU A 44 -18.67 -18.04 -3.41
N TRP A 45 -18.96 -17.56 -2.19
CA TRP A 45 -19.64 -16.28 -1.94
C TRP A 45 -18.73 -15.20 -1.34
N GLY A 46 -17.41 -15.40 -1.37
CA GLY A 46 -16.42 -14.44 -0.87
C GLY A 46 -15.63 -14.96 0.32
N ILE A 47 -15.12 -14.05 1.16
CA ILE A 47 -14.21 -14.39 2.26
C ILE A 47 -15.00 -15.04 3.41
N PRO A 48 -14.65 -16.26 3.84
CA PRO A 48 -15.30 -16.90 4.98
C PRO A 48 -15.03 -16.16 6.30
N LEU A 49 -15.97 -16.16 7.26
CA LEU A 49 -15.75 -15.59 8.60
C LEU A 49 -14.64 -16.32 9.36
N ALA A 50 -14.44 -17.61 9.07
CA ALA A 50 -13.31 -18.38 9.60
C ALA A 50 -11.94 -17.79 9.22
N VAL A 51 -11.86 -17.06 8.11
CA VAL A 51 -10.65 -16.34 7.67
C VAL A 51 -10.68 -14.90 8.16
N LEU A 52 -11.81 -14.21 8.01
CA LEU A 52 -11.93 -12.79 8.33
C LEU A 52 -11.76 -12.49 9.82
N LYS A 53 -12.33 -13.32 10.72
CA LYS A 53 -12.23 -13.13 12.18
C LYS A 53 -10.77 -13.13 12.67
N PRO A 54 -9.93 -14.14 12.36
CA PRO A 54 -8.51 -14.08 12.67
C PRO A 54 -7.75 -12.90 12.04
N THR A 55 -8.10 -12.49 10.82
CA THR A 55 -7.46 -11.34 10.17
C THR A 55 -7.75 -10.04 10.93
N ILE A 56 -9.01 -9.81 11.31
CA ILE A 56 -9.40 -8.65 12.13
C ILE A 56 -8.67 -8.70 13.47
N GLU A 57 -8.62 -9.85 14.12
CA GLU A 57 -7.94 -10.01 15.40
C GLU A 57 -6.44 -9.68 15.28
N TYR A 58 -5.76 -10.17 14.24
CA TYR A 58 -4.37 -9.82 13.97
C TYR A 58 -4.17 -8.31 13.78
N TRP A 59 -5.05 -7.66 13.02
CA TRP A 59 -4.99 -6.21 12.79
C TRP A 59 -5.20 -5.41 14.08
N ARG A 60 -6.06 -5.89 14.97
CA ARG A 60 -6.35 -5.26 16.27
C ARG A 60 -5.19 -5.38 17.25
N THR A 61 -4.58 -6.56 17.33
CA THR A 61 -3.69 -6.87 18.47
C THR A 61 -2.22 -7.05 18.12
N LYS A 62 -1.88 -7.28 16.85
CA LYS A 62 -0.51 -7.65 16.44
C LYS A 62 0.06 -6.78 15.33
N TYR A 63 -0.78 -6.24 14.44
CA TYR A 63 -0.31 -5.42 13.33
C TYR A 63 0.23 -4.07 13.82
N ASP A 64 1.44 -3.74 13.38
CA ASP A 64 2.15 -2.53 13.77
C ASP A 64 2.51 -1.71 12.52
N TRP A 65 1.66 -0.73 12.20
CA TRP A 65 1.89 0.18 11.08
C TRP A 65 3.22 0.92 11.20
N ARG A 66 3.66 1.28 12.41
CA ARG A 66 4.89 2.07 12.59
C ARG A 66 6.12 1.29 12.14
N LYS A 67 6.16 -0.02 12.40
CA LYS A 67 7.21 -0.90 11.86
C LYS A 67 7.19 -0.99 10.34
N VAL A 68 5.99 -1.10 9.75
CA VAL A 68 5.82 -1.15 8.29
C VAL A 68 6.24 0.18 7.65
N GLU A 69 5.78 1.30 8.18
CA GLU A 69 6.12 2.65 7.74
C GLU A 69 7.61 2.92 7.82
N GLU A 70 8.25 2.57 8.94
CA GLU A 70 9.70 2.68 9.10
C GLU A 70 10.44 1.84 8.06
N HIS A 71 10.06 0.58 7.90
CA HIS A 71 10.67 -0.32 6.92
C HIS A 71 10.57 0.22 5.50
N ILE A 72 9.39 0.70 5.08
CA ILE A 72 9.17 1.28 3.75
C ILE A 72 10.08 2.51 3.55
N ASN A 73 10.08 3.43 4.53
CA ASN A 73 10.87 4.66 4.45
C ASN A 73 12.39 4.41 4.46
N GLN A 74 12.85 3.29 5.03
CA GLN A 74 14.26 2.91 5.08
C GLN A 74 14.72 2.17 3.82
N THR A 75 13.87 1.31 3.25
CA THR A 75 14.25 0.41 2.15
C THR A 75 13.97 0.99 0.77
N LEU A 76 12.99 1.89 0.66
CA LEU A 76 12.55 2.45 -0.61
C LEU A 76 12.81 3.95 -0.67
N PRO A 77 13.73 4.42 -1.54
CA PRO A 77 13.87 5.84 -1.84
C PRO A 77 12.64 6.34 -2.60
N GLN A 78 11.86 7.19 -1.94
CA GLN A 78 10.57 7.68 -2.43
C GLN A 78 10.64 9.16 -2.77
N PHE A 79 9.88 9.55 -3.78
CA PHE A 79 9.83 10.91 -4.30
C PHE A 79 8.43 11.27 -4.76
N THR A 80 8.18 12.57 -4.88
CA THR A 80 7.01 13.14 -5.55
C THR A 80 7.45 14.14 -6.60
N THR A 81 6.64 14.31 -7.64
CA THR A 81 6.82 15.36 -8.64
C THR A 81 5.49 15.70 -9.29
N TYR A 82 5.40 16.82 -9.99
CA TYR A 82 4.23 17.19 -10.78
C TYR A 82 4.41 16.77 -12.25
N VAL A 83 3.40 16.12 -12.80
CA VAL A 83 3.32 15.73 -14.22
C VAL A 83 2.04 16.28 -14.85
N ASP A 84 2.15 16.76 -16.08
CA ASP A 84 0.99 17.22 -16.84
C ASP A 84 0.28 16.03 -17.49
N SER A 85 -1.00 15.87 -17.17
CA SER A 85 -1.90 14.91 -17.81
C SER A 85 -2.78 15.63 -18.82
N ALA A 86 -2.83 15.11 -20.05
CA ALA A 86 -3.68 15.66 -21.11
C ALA A 86 -5.16 15.75 -20.73
N ASN A 87 -5.64 14.83 -19.89
CA ASN A 87 -7.06 14.73 -19.52
C ASN A 87 -7.36 15.22 -18.10
N HIS A 88 -6.34 15.39 -17.26
CA HIS A 88 -6.52 15.67 -15.83
C HIS A 88 -5.71 16.87 -15.33
N GLY A 89 -5.08 17.63 -16.23
CA GLY A 89 -4.21 18.74 -15.86
C GLY A 89 -2.99 18.26 -15.09
N GLN A 90 -2.40 19.15 -14.28
CA GLN A 90 -1.23 18.82 -13.48
C GLN A 90 -1.60 17.89 -12.31
N GLN A 91 -0.85 16.80 -12.16
CA GLN A 91 -1.05 15.79 -11.11
C GLN A 91 0.24 15.61 -10.32
N GLU A 92 0.13 15.53 -9.00
CA GLU A 92 1.24 15.06 -8.17
C GLU A 92 1.33 13.54 -8.26
N VAL A 93 2.51 13.02 -8.56
CA VAL A 93 2.76 11.58 -8.63
C VAL A 93 3.81 11.19 -7.61
N HIS A 94 3.50 10.16 -6.82
CA HIS A 94 4.46 9.46 -5.98
C HIS A 94 5.15 8.37 -6.80
N PHE A 95 6.45 8.17 -6.55
CA PHE A 95 7.19 7.08 -7.15
C PHE A 95 8.37 6.65 -6.26
N VAL A 96 8.80 5.40 -6.44
CA VAL A 96 10.07 4.88 -5.92
C VAL A 96 11.10 4.95 -7.02
N HIS A 97 12.32 5.41 -6.70
CA HIS A 97 13.42 5.44 -7.66
C HIS A 97 14.74 5.03 -7.02
N LYS A 98 15.22 3.84 -7.40
CA LYS A 98 16.53 3.33 -7.01
C LYS A 98 17.51 3.51 -8.17
N LYS A 99 18.36 4.53 -8.07
CA LYS A 99 19.34 4.85 -9.11
C LYS A 99 20.48 3.84 -9.13
N SER A 100 20.85 3.37 -10.33
CA SER A 100 22.03 2.55 -10.51
C SER A 100 23.31 3.39 -10.39
N ASN A 101 24.37 2.79 -9.87
CA ASN A 101 25.71 3.38 -9.89
C ASN A 101 26.37 3.29 -11.27
N ASN A 102 25.83 2.46 -12.18
CA ASN A 102 26.30 2.40 -13.57
C ASN A 102 25.67 3.55 -14.38
N PRO A 103 26.47 4.49 -14.93
CA PRO A 103 25.95 5.61 -15.71
C PRO A 103 25.26 5.18 -17.02
N ASN A 104 25.50 3.96 -17.50
CA ASN A 104 24.90 3.38 -18.70
C ASN A 104 23.81 2.37 -18.40
N ALA A 105 23.26 2.37 -17.18
CA ALA A 105 22.18 1.46 -16.83
C ALA A 105 20.92 1.75 -17.66
N THR A 106 20.33 0.69 -18.22
CA THR A 106 19.03 0.78 -18.90
C THR A 106 17.95 1.17 -17.90
N PRO A 107 17.22 2.28 -18.10
CA PRO A 107 16.09 2.64 -17.25
C PRO A 107 14.98 1.59 -17.36
N LEU A 108 14.41 1.22 -16.21
CA LEU A 108 13.26 0.32 -16.13
C LEU A 108 12.13 1.01 -15.37
N ILE A 109 10.91 0.86 -15.88
CA ILE A 109 9.70 1.33 -15.21
C ILE A 109 8.92 0.08 -14.78
N PHE A 110 8.70 -0.04 -13.48
CA PHE A 110 7.77 -1.01 -12.91
C PHE A 110 6.42 -0.32 -12.68
N VAL A 111 5.35 -0.91 -13.21
CA VAL A 111 3.98 -0.40 -13.07
C VAL A 111 3.17 -1.47 -12.36
N HIS A 112 2.69 -1.16 -11.16
CA HIS A 112 1.85 -2.08 -10.38
C HIS A 112 0.43 -2.15 -10.96
N GLY A 113 -0.29 -3.19 -10.59
CA GLY A 113 -1.70 -3.39 -10.95
C GLY A 113 -2.67 -3.01 -9.83
N TRP A 114 -3.91 -3.48 -9.97
CA TRP A 114 -4.93 -3.51 -8.92
C TRP A 114 -5.14 -4.96 -8.46
N PRO A 115 -5.35 -5.26 -7.16
CA PRO A 115 -5.46 -4.36 -5.98
C PRO A 115 -4.10 -3.98 -5.37
N GLY A 116 -3.07 -3.97 -6.22
CA GLY A 116 -1.68 -3.76 -5.88
C GLY A 116 -1.26 -2.32 -5.57
N ASN A 117 0.03 -2.15 -5.26
CA ASN A 117 0.66 -0.84 -5.10
C ASN A 117 2.19 -0.91 -5.31
N PHE A 118 2.87 0.24 -5.18
CA PHE A 118 4.31 0.38 -5.42
C PHE A 118 5.21 -0.55 -4.58
N LEU A 119 4.71 -1.12 -3.48
CA LEU A 119 5.49 -2.03 -2.63
C LEU A 119 5.86 -3.33 -3.34
N GLU A 120 5.12 -3.73 -4.38
CA GLU A 120 5.41 -4.93 -5.18
C GLU A 120 6.76 -4.89 -5.93
N VAL A 121 7.37 -3.70 -6.04
CA VAL A 121 8.73 -3.58 -6.59
C VAL A 121 9.77 -4.31 -5.72
N ASN A 122 9.45 -4.54 -4.45
CA ASN A 122 10.19 -5.39 -3.54
C ASN A 122 9.42 -6.69 -3.33
N THR A 123 10.13 -7.82 -3.35
CA THR A 123 9.62 -9.05 -2.75
C THR A 123 9.63 -8.90 -1.22
N PRO A 124 8.57 -9.29 -0.49
CA PRO A 124 8.63 -9.38 0.96
C PRO A 124 9.74 -10.36 1.40
N PRO A 125 10.29 -10.23 2.62
CA PRO A 125 11.22 -11.21 3.17
C PRO A 125 10.60 -12.62 3.25
#